data_AF-Q0CKA1-F1
#
_entry.id   AF-Q0CKA1-F1
#
_cell.length_a   1.000
_cell.length_b   1.000
_cell.length_c   1.000
_cell.angle_alpha   90.00
_cell.angle_beta   90.00
_cell.angle_gamma   90.00
#
_symmetry.space_group_name_H-M   'P 1'
#
loop_
_entity.id
_entity.type
_entity.pdbx_description
1 polymer ?
#
loop_
_entity_poly.entity_id
_entity_poly.type
_entity_poly.pdbx_seq_one_letter_code
_entity_poly.pdbx_strand_id
1 'polypeptide(L)'
;MSQRPFCTQLGHLPLAKFSHTTTSLKHKGPFNWSHIPGEGTMIGIFEKVSTSSSTATRLLLKIAHNNHVLEEVDLAYFTREAVIQSQPDQPSQPRPVFAVVVKLPCLAVKYPDASGWVRSS
;
A
#
# COMPACT_ATOMS: atom_id res chain seq x y z
N MET A 1 -29.16 -5.66 6.45
CA MET A 1 -28.93 -4.54 5.51
C MET A 1 -27.45 -4.16 5.57
N SER A 2 -26.65 -4.50 4.56
CA SER A 2 -25.22 -4.14 4.53
C SER A 2 -25.09 -2.67 4.12
N GLN A 3 -24.72 -1.79 5.05
CA GLN A 3 -24.52 -0.37 4.78
C GLN A 3 -23.22 -0.17 3.99
N ARG A 4 -23.27 0.68 2.95
CA ARG A 4 -22.12 0.93 2.06
C ARG A 4 -21.01 1.66 2.83
N PRO A 5 -19.74 1.27 2.66
CA PRO A 5 -18.62 2.03 3.21
C PRO A 5 -18.64 3.46 2.66
N PHE A 6 -18.39 4.44 3.53
CA PHE A 6 -18.15 5.81 3.11
C PHE A 6 -16.66 5.97 2.83
N CYS A 7 -16.32 6.41 1.61
CA CYS A 7 -14.96 6.71 1.22
C CYS A 7 -14.79 8.23 1.13
N THR A 8 -13.78 8.76 1.81
CA THR A 8 -13.36 10.16 1.74
C THR A 8 -11.96 10.23 1.15
N GLN A 9 -11.81 10.87 0.00
CA GLN A 9 -10.49 11.11 -0.57
C GLN A 9 -9.75 12.15 0.27
N LEU A 10 -8.54 11.81 0.72
CA LEU A 10 -7.67 12.68 1.53
C LEU A 10 -6.70 13.48 0.67
N GLY A 11 -6.32 12.95 -0.49
CA GLY A 11 -5.41 13.63 -1.41
C GLY A 11 -5.12 12.80 -2.64
N HIS A 12 -4.54 13.45 -3.64
CA HIS A 12 -4.06 12.81 -4.85
C HIS A 12 -2.69 13.36 -5.24
N LEU A 13 -1.89 12.53 -5.90
CA LEU A 13 -0.53 12.85 -6.33
C LEU A 13 -0.35 12.38 -7.78
N PRO A 14 -0.15 13.28 -8.75
CA PRO A 14 0.24 12.89 -10.10
C PRO A 14 1.57 12.12 -10.08
N LEU A 15 1.63 10.99 -10.78
CA LEU A 15 2.81 10.13 -10.81
C LEU A 15 3.37 10.07 -12.23
N ALA A 16 4.67 10.32 -12.35
CA ALA A 16 5.36 10.14 -13.64
C ALA A 16 5.63 8.66 -13.97
N LYS A 17 5.65 7.78 -12.95
CA LYS A 17 5.96 6.36 -13.08
C LYS A 17 5.50 5.59 -11.83
N PHE A 18 5.07 4.35 -12.02
CA PHE A 18 4.89 3.36 -10.97
C PHE A 18 5.89 2.21 -11.17
N SER A 19 6.47 1.70 -10.09
CA SER A 19 7.44 0.61 -10.14
C SER A 19 7.17 -0.36 -9.01
N HIS A 20 7.07 -1.65 -9.33
CA HIS A 20 6.74 -2.68 -8.35
C HIS A 20 7.54 -3.95 -8.60
N THR A 21 7.68 -4.76 -7.55
CA THR A 21 8.27 -6.09 -7.59
C THR A 21 7.64 -6.89 -6.45
N THR A 22 7.37 -8.17 -6.69
CA THR A 22 7.03 -9.12 -5.62
C THR A 22 8.20 -10.07 -5.46
N THR A 23 8.58 -10.36 -4.22
CA THR A 23 9.73 -11.22 -3.93
C THR A 23 9.57 -11.91 -2.59
N SER A 24 10.28 -13.03 -2.40
CA SER A 24 10.28 -13.71 -1.11
C SER A 24 10.97 -12.86 -0.05
N LEU A 25 10.54 -12.96 1.20
CA LEU A 25 11.17 -12.30 2.35
C LEU A 25 12.66 -12.64 2.49
N LYS A 26 13.09 -13.79 1.98
CA LYS A 26 14.46 -14.31 2.03
C LYS A 26 15.27 -13.99 0.77
N HIS A 27 14.73 -13.21 -0.18
CA HIS A 27 15.41 -12.88 -1.42
C HIS A 27 16.75 -12.22 -1.18
N LYS A 28 17.78 -12.72 -1.85
CA LYS A 28 19.14 -12.18 -1.85
C LYS A 28 19.52 -11.87 -3.29
N GLY A 29 19.75 -10.60 -3.58
CA GLY A 29 20.16 -10.13 -4.90
C GLY A 29 19.36 -8.91 -5.37
N PRO A 30 19.63 -8.43 -6.59
CA PRO A 30 18.88 -7.34 -7.20
C PRO A 30 17.39 -7.66 -7.32
N PHE A 31 16.55 -6.63 -7.33
CA PHE A 31 15.12 -6.77 -7.58
C PHE A 31 14.83 -6.65 -9.07
N ASN A 32 13.98 -7.54 -9.59
CA ASN A 32 13.45 -7.46 -10.95
C ASN A 32 12.20 -6.57 -10.94
N TRP A 33 12.42 -5.27 -11.11
CA TRP A 33 11.35 -4.28 -11.11
C TRP A 33 10.55 -4.30 -12.41
N SER A 34 9.23 -4.30 -12.27
CA SER A 34 8.30 -3.94 -13.32
C SER A 34 8.07 -2.43 -13.27
N HIS A 35 8.19 -1.76 -14.41
CA HIS A 35 8.04 -0.30 -14.52
C HIS A 35 6.88 0.05 -15.45
N ILE A 36 5.96 0.89 -14.98
CA ILE A 36 4.84 1.39 -15.75
C ILE A 36 5.00 2.92 -15.83
N PRO A 37 5.23 3.50 -17.03
CA PRO A 37 5.28 4.95 -17.21
C PRO A 37 3.90 5.54 -16.93
N GLY A 38 3.87 6.75 -16.38
CA GLY A 38 2.62 7.38 -15.96
C GLY A 38 1.88 8.15 -17.05
N GLU A 39 2.60 8.60 -18.09
CA GLU A 39 2.07 9.27 -19.30
C GLU A 39 1.02 10.38 -19.03
N GLY A 40 1.08 11.01 -17.85
CA GLY A 40 0.15 12.06 -17.43
C GLY A 40 -1.21 11.55 -16.90
N THR A 41 -1.47 10.25 -16.94
CA THR A 41 -2.75 9.65 -16.51
C THR A 41 -2.63 8.85 -15.21
N MET A 42 -1.41 8.68 -14.70
CA MET A 42 -1.15 7.94 -13.47
C MET A 42 -1.23 8.84 -12.24
N ILE A 43 -1.94 8.35 -11.22
CA ILE A 43 -2.22 9.08 -9.99
C ILE A 43 -2.17 8.16 -8.78
N GLY A 44 -1.52 8.62 -7.71
CA GLY A 44 -1.62 8.05 -6.37
C GLY A 44 -2.78 8.70 -5.64
N ILE A 45 -3.64 7.91 -5.01
CA ILE A 45 -4.83 8.40 -4.29
C ILE A 45 -4.74 7.91 -2.85
N PHE A 46 -4.91 8.84 -1.90
CA PHE A 46 -5.04 8.52 -0.49
C PHE A 46 -6.50 8.63 -0.09
N GLU A 47 -7.05 7.59 0.52
CA GLU A 47 -8.46 7.52 0.88
C GLU A 47 -8.65 7.05 2.32
N LYS A 48 -9.63 7.64 3.00
CA LYS A 48 -10.11 7.20 4.30
C LYS A 48 -11.42 6.46 4.08
N VAL A 49 -11.48 5.18 4.47
CA VAL A 49 -12.69 4.37 4.38
C VAL A 49 -13.23 4.13 5.79
N SER A 50 -14.46 4.56 6.01
CA SER A 50 -15.18 4.38 7.26
C SER A 50 -16.40 3.48 7.04
N THR A 51 -16.58 2.47 7.88
CA THR A 51 -17.83 1.70 7.95
C THR A 51 -18.67 2.27 9.08
N SER A 52 -19.95 2.56 8.80
CA SER A 52 -20.89 3.14 9.79
C SER A 52 -21.08 2.27 11.05
N SER A 53 -20.71 1.00 10.99
CA SER A 53 -20.85 0.02 12.07
C SER A 53 -19.57 -0.24 12.86
N SER A 54 -18.42 0.35 12.48
CA SER A 54 -17.16 0.14 13.21
C SER A 54 -16.38 1.45 13.38
N THR A 55 -15.77 1.62 14.55
CA THR A 55 -14.80 2.70 14.79
C THR A 55 -13.50 2.52 13.99
N ALA A 56 -13.31 1.35 13.34
CA ALA A 56 -12.12 1.07 12.55
C ALA A 56 -12.17 1.82 11.23
N THR A 57 -11.41 2.90 11.17
CA THR A 57 -11.10 3.61 9.92
C THR A 57 -9.97 2.87 9.20
N ARG A 58 -10.14 2.63 7.90
CA ARG A 58 -9.03 2.19 7.01
C ARG A 58 -8.44 3.39 6.28
N LEU A 59 -7.13 3.35 6.07
CA LEU A 59 -6.40 4.33 5.28
C LEU A 59 -5.81 3.60 4.08
N LEU A 60 -6.30 3.89 2.88
CA LEU A 60 -5.88 3.23 1.66
C LEU A 60 -4.96 4.12 0.84
N LEU A 61 -3.90 3.54 0.29
CA LEU A 61 -3.13 4.08 -0.83
C LEU A 61 -3.51 3.30 -2.08
N LYS A 62 -3.99 3.99 -3.11
CA LYS A 62 -4.27 3.43 -4.43
C LYS A 62 -3.33 4.01 -5.48
N ILE A 63 -2.87 3.17 -6.38
CA ILE A 63 -2.20 3.61 -7.60
C ILE A 63 -3.16 3.34 -8.76
N ALA A 64 -3.59 4.40 -9.45
CA ALA A 64 -4.48 4.30 -10.60
C ALA A 64 -3.79 4.79 -11.87
N HIS A 65 -4.11 4.17 -13.00
CA HIS A 65 -3.63 4.51 -14.33
C HIS A 65 -4.76 4.31 -15.34
N ASN A 66 -5.06 5.32 -16.17
CA ASN A 66 -6.18 5.29 -17.12
C ASN A 66 -7.51 4.88 -16.48
N ASN A 67 -7.79 5.40 -15.27
CA ASN A 67 -8.98 5.07 -14.45
C ASN A 67 -9.05 3.60 -13.94
N HIS A 68 -8.00 2.80 -14.13
CA HIS A 68 -7.89 1.46 -13.56
C HIS A 68 -6.97 1.47 -12.34
N VAL A 69 -7.39 0.81 -11.25
CA VAL A 69 -6.56 0.64 -10.05
C VAL A 69 -5.54 -0.47 -10.34
N LEU A 70 -4.26 -0.13 -10.30
CA LEU A 70 -3.15 -1.07 -10.47
C LEU A 70 -2.74 -1.72 -9.14
N GLU A 71 -2.85 -0.97 -8.04
CA GLU A 71 -2.45 -1.42 -6.70
C GLU A 71 -3.29 -0.71 -5.63
N GLU A 72 -3.66 -1.44 -4.58
CA GLU A 72 -4.36 -0.92 -3.41
C GLU A 72 -3.71 -1.47 -2.14
N VAL A 73 -3.32 -0.59 -1.22
CA VAL A 73 -2.61 -0.93 0.02
C VAL A 73 -3.35 -0.35 1.22
N ASP A 74 -3.80 -1.20 2.15
CA ASP A 74 -4.34 -0.77 3.45
C ASP A 74 -3.21 -0.41 4.42
N LEU A 75 -2.84 0.88 4.43
CA LEU A 75 -1.80 1.42 5.29
C LEU A 75 -2.14 1.25 6.78
N ALA A 76 -3.41 1.32 7.15
CA ALA A 76 -3.84 1.17 8.54
C ALA A 76 -3.72 -0.28 9.03
N TYR A 77 -4.00 -1.26 8.15
CA TYR A 77 -3.73 -2.66 8.43
C TYR A 77 -2.22 -2.92 8.63
N PHE A 78 -1.38 -2.56 7.65
CA PHE A 78 0.06 -2.86 7.75
C PHE A 78 0.77 -2.10 8.86
N THR A 79 0.32 -0.89 9.20
CA THR A 79 0.85 -0.15 10.36
C THR A 79 0.56 -0.89 11.66
N ARG A 80 -0.65 -1.45 11.82
CA ARG A 80 -1.01 -2.25 13.00
C ARG A 80 -0.19 -3.53 13.09
N GLU A 81 -0.06 -4.26 11.99
CA GLU A 81 0.77 -5.47 11.93
C GLU A 81 2.24 -5.17 12.27
N ALA A 82 2.78 -4.04 11.78
CA ALA A 82 4.14 -3.62 12.08
C ALA A 82 4.34 -3.32 13.59
N VAL A 83 3.36 -2.67 14.23
CA VAL A 83 3.39 -2.41 15.68
C VAL A 83 3.36 -3.72 16.47
N ILE A 84 2.49 -4.66 16.11
CA ILE A 84 2.40 -5.97 16.77
C ILE A 84 3.74 -6.72 16.68
N GLN A 85 4.39 -6.71 15.52
CA GLN A 85 5.69 -7.37 15.32
C GLN A 85 6.86 -6.68 16.05
N SER A 86 6.73 -5.39 16.37
CA SER A 86 7.76 -4.64 17.10
C SER A 86 7.72 -4.84 18.62
N GLN A 87 6.78 -5.63 19.14
CA GLN A 87 6.67 -5.89 20.57
C GLN A 87 7.83 -6.78 21.09
N PRO A 88 8.34 -6.51 22.30
CA PRO A 88 9.54 -7.15 22.84
C PRO A 88 9.41 -8.67 23.05
N ASP A 89 8.18 -9.19 23.21
CA ASP A 89 7.91 -10.62 23.39
C ASP A 89 7.88 -11.43 22.07
N GLN A 90 7.98 -10.76 20.91
CA GLN A 90 8.05 -11.43 19.61
C GLN A 90 9.51 -11.69 19.19
N PRO A 91 9.82 -12.83 18.56
CA PRO A 91 11.14 -13.08 17.99
C PRO A 91 11.49 -11.95 17.02
N SER A 92 12.56 -11.22 17.33
CA SER A 92 12.99 -10.05 16.56
C SER A 92 13.17 -10.41 15.09
N GLN A 93 12.25 -9.99 14.23
CA GLN A 93 12.46 -10.06 12.80
C GLN A 93 13.55 -9.03 12.44
N PRO A 94 14.63 -9.44 11.76
CA PRO A 94 15.76 -8.53 11.48
C PRO A 94 15.41 -7.41 10.49
N ARG A 95 14.23 -7.43 9.86
CA ARG A 95 13.78 -6.42 8.90
C ARG A 95 12.29 -6.11 9.07
N PRO A 96 11.88 -4.83 9.00
CA PRO A 96 10.47 -4.46 9.11
C PRO A 96 9.68 -5.04 7.93
N VAL A 97 8.55 -5.68 8.23
CA VAL A 97 7.66 -6.32 7.23
C VAL A 97 6.89 -5.26 6.43
N PHE A 98 6.61 -4.12 7.05
CA PHE A 98 6.08 -2.92 6.41
C PHE A 98 7.05 -1.75 6.53
N ALA A 99 7.30 -1.04 5.45
CA ALA A 99 8.13 0.18 5.47
C ALA A 99 7.66 1.16 4.40
N VAL A 100 7.67 2.45 4.76
CA VAL A 100 7.44 3.57 3.85
C VAL A 100 8.68 4.44 3.81
N VAL A 101 9.20 4.70 2.62
CA VAL A 101 10.35 5.58 2.40
C VAL A 101 9.92 6.72 1.50
N VAL A 102 10.13 7.95 1.96
CA VAL A 102 9.87 9.17 1.20
C VAL A 102 11.21 9.79 0.85
N LYS A 103 11.55 9.82 -0.44
CA LYS A 103 12.70 10.54 -0.98
C LYS A 103 12.22 11.32 -2.19
N LEU A 104 11.87 12.59 -1.99
CA LEU A 104 11.25 13.41 -3.04
C LEU A 104 12.04 13.33 -4.37
N PRO A 105 11.35 13.14 -5.50
CA PRO A 105 9.90 13.08 -5.67
C PRO A 105 9.28 11.68 -5.45
N CYS A 106 10.01 10.70 -4.92
CA CYS A 106 9.64 9.29 -4.86
C CYS A 106 9.02 8.88 -3.51
N LEU A 107 7.97 8.07 -3.59
CA LEU A 107 7.40 7.30 -2.48
C LEU A 107 7.62 5.81 -2.76
N ALA A 108 8.22 5.09 -1.81
CA ALA A 108 8.40 3.65 -1.89
C ALA A 108 7.71 2.97 -0.69
N VAL A 109 6.94 1.92 -0.96
CA VAL A 109 6.21 1.16 0.06
C VAL A 109 6.57 -0.31 -0.09
N LYS A 110 6.97 -0.95 1.01
CA LYS A 110 7.20 -2.39 1.10
C LYS A 110 6.20 -2.98 2.08
N TYR A 111 5.52 -4.05 1.69
CA TYR A 111 4.54 -4.78 2.51
C TYR A 111 4.56 -6.26 2.12
N PRO A 112 4.14 -7.18 3.02
CA PRO A 112 4.09 -8.61 2.73
C PRO A 112 2.95 -8.93 1.76
N ASP A 113 3.04 -10.08 1.10
CA ASP A 113 1.98 -10.67 0.25
C ASP A 113 1.11 -11.68 1.08
N ALA A 114 0.48 -11.24 2.18
CA ALA A 114 -0.69 -11.86 2.85
C ALA A 114 -2.10 -11.17 2.65
N SER A 115 -3.10 -11.92 2.15
CA SER A 115 -4.55 -11.61 2.08
C SER A 115 -5.02 -10.20 2.49
N GLY A 116 -5.14 -9.29 1.52
CA GLY A 116 -5.63 -7.93 1.71
C GLY A 116 -5.65 -7.04 0.45
N TRP A 117 -5.12 -7.51 -0.68
CA TRP A 117 -5.10 -6.78 -1.96
C TRP A 117 -5.85 -7.51 -3.07
N VAL A 118 -6.26 -6.71 -4.04
CA VAL A 118 -6.62 -7.13 -5.39
C VAL A 118 -5.65 -6.44 -6.33
N ARG A 119 -4.84 -7.21 -7.07
CA ARG A 119 -4.14 -6.74 -8.27
C ARG A 119 -4.93 -7.22 -9.46
N SER A 120 -5.64 -6.31 -10.15
CA SER A 120 -6.25 -6.64 -11.44
C SER A 120 -5.16 -6.62 -12.51
N SER A 121 -4.87 -7.81 -13.04
CA SER A 121 -4.13 -8.03 -14.28
C SER A 121 -4.82 -7.42 -15.49
#